data_AF-A0A965Y8M6-F1
#
_entry.id   AF-A0A965Y8M6-F1
#
_cell.length_a   1.000
_cell.length_b   1.000
_cell.length_c   1.000
_cell.angle_alpha   90.00
_cell.angle_beta   90.00
_cell.angle_gamma   90.00
#
_symmetry.space_group_name_H-M   'P 1'
#
loop_
_entity.id
_entity.type
_entity.pdbx_description
1 polymer ?
#
loop_
_entity_poly.entity_id
_entity_poly.type
_entity_poly.pdbx_seq_one_letter_code
_entity_poly.pdbx_strand_id
1 'polypeptide(L)'
;MIKKEPHKFGYSFFKAILAPIFKFYYRPTYINKEVIPKDGPIIICGNHKHLYDQCLTITSTKRMLHYMAKKEYFDGKFAWFFKTVGCISVNREIKDVDSKNKAIDLLNENYAVGIFPEGTRNKTEEILQPLKFGTVSMAQKTNATLVPFAITGDYVYKSKNLKIRYGIPFKVNDMSLEEANKKLENELLDLLNQK
;
A
#
# COMPACT_ATOMS: atom_id res chain seq x y z
N MET A 1 2.44 12.63 -25.62
CA MET A 1 1.13 12.00 -25.38
C MET A 1 1.06 11.59 -23.92
N ILE A 2 0.05 12.01 -23.15
CA ILE A 2 -0.12 11.54 -21.77
C ILE A 2 -0.56 10.08 -21.83
N LYS A 3 0.31 9.15 -21.43
CA LYS A 3 -0.02 7.73 -21.37
C LYS A 3 -1.14 7.56 -20.33
N LYS A 4 -2.24 6.90 -20.71
CA LYS A 4 -3.35 6.65 -19.77
C LYS A 4 -2.90 5.61 -18.75
N GLU A 5 -3.13 5.88 -17.47
CA GLU A 5 -2.87 4.92 -16.38
C GLU A 5 -3.63 3.60 -16.66
N PRO A 6 -2.94 2.45 -16.68
CA PRO A 6 -3.58 1.18 -17.01
C PRO A 6 -4.61 0.80 -15.95
N HIS A 7 -5.67 0.09 -16.35
CA HIS A 7 -6.76 -0.36 -15.47
C HIS A 7 -7.58 0.75 -14.77
N LYS A 8 -7.32 2.03 -15.06
CA LYS A 8 -7.97 3.17 -14.38
C LYS A 8 -9.48 3.12 -14.38
N PHE A 9 -10.09 2.70 -15.49
CA PHE A 9 -11.55 2.58 -15.61
C PHE A 9 -12.11 1.54 -14.63
N GLY A 10 -11.61 0.30 -14.69
CA GLY A 10 -12.04 -0.79 -13.81
C GLY A 10 -11.81 -0.47 -12.33
N TYR A 11 -10.63 0.06 -12.00
CA TYR A 11 -10.31 0.52 -10.66
C TYR A 11 -11.31 1.58 -10.18
N SER A 12 -11.60 2.60 -10.99
CA SER A 12 -12.50 3.69 -10.61
C SER A 12 -13.94 3.21 -10.42
N PHE A 13 -14.42 2.30 -11.29
CA PHE A 13 -15.73 1.68 -11.17
C PHE A 13 -15.89 0.92 -9.84
N PHE A 14 -14.96 -0.01 -9.55
CA PHE A 14 -15.04 -0.78 -8.31
C PHE A 14 -14.81 0.08 -7.07
N LYS A 15 -13.94 1.08 -7.14
CA LYS A 15 -13.75 2.04 -6.05
C LYS A 15 -15.02 2.83 -5.76
N ALA A 16 -15.75 3.28 -6.78
CA ALA A 16 -17.00 4.02 -6.60
C ALA A 16 -18.08 3.18 -5.88
N ILE A 17 -18.08 1.86 -6.07
CA ILE A 17 -19.03 0.94 -5.43
C ILE A 17 -18.55 0.52 -4.03
N LEU A 18 -17.30 0.08 -3.90
CA LEU A 18 -16.78 -0.55 -2.67
C LEU A 18 -16.38 0.48 -1.61
N ALA A 19 -15.90 1.66 -2.01
CA ALA A 19 -15.46 2.68 -1.05
C ALA A 19 -16.60 3.20 -0.15
N PRO A 20 -17.79 3.55 -0.66
CA PRO A 20 -18.92 3.95 0.18
C PRO A 20 -19.34 2.83 1.16
N ILE A 21 -19.40 1.59 0.69
CA ILE A 21 -19.74 0.42 1.52
C ILE A 21 -18.75 0.27 2.67
N PHE A 22 -17.45 0.30 2.36
CA PHE A 22 -16.38 0.19 3.36
C PHE A 22 -16.45 1.34 4.38
N LYS A 23 -16.61 2.58 3.92
CA LYS A 23 -16.71 3.76 4.79
C LYS A 23 -17.96 3.73 5.67
N PHE A 24 -19.09 3.27 5.13
CA PHE A 24 -20.32 3.13 5.90
C PHE A 24 -20.20 2.05 6.99
N TYR A 25 -19.61 0.92 6.64
CA TYR A 25 -19.51 -0.24 7.52
C TYR A 25 -18.50 -0.01 8.66
N TYR A 26 -17.29 0.47 8.36
CA TYR A 26 -16.23 0.61 9.36
C TYR A 26 -16.06 2.03 9.93
N ARG A 27 -16.55 3.06 9.24
CA ARG A 27 -16.40 4.47 9.62
C ARG A 27 -14.96 4.85 10.03
N PRO A 28 -13.97 4.60 9.14
CA PRO A 28 -12.58 4.82 9.48
C PRO A 28 -12.26 6.31 9.67
N THR A 29 -11.34 6.59 10.58
CA THR A 29 -10.74 7.92 10.75
C THR A 29 -9.46 8.01 9.94
N TYR A 30 -9.32 9.07 9.16
CA TYR A 30 -8.13 9.34 8.34
C TYR A 30 -7.35 10.50 8.94
N ILE A 31 -6.10 10.26 9.30
CA ILE A 31 -5.22 11.25 9.93
C ILE A 31 -4.07 11.54 8.95
N ASN A 32 -3.84 12.82 8.65
CA ASN A 32 -2.76 13.32 7.80
C ASN A 32 -2.79 12.84 6.34
N LYS A 33 -3.94 12.42 5.78
CA LYS A 33 -4.00 11.89 4.40
C LYS A 33 -3.63 12.91 3.31
N GLU A 34 -3.65 14.20 3.63
CA GLU A 34 -3.30 15.30 2.74
C GLU A 34 -1.80 15.34 2.39
N VAL A 35 -0.95 14.67 3.18
CA VAL A 35 0.48 14.55 2.87
C VAL A 35 0.76 13.64 1.67
N ILE A 36 -0.21 12.81 1.25
CA ILE A 36 -0.03 11.90 0.12
C ILE A 36 0.22 12.72 -1.16
N PRO A 37 1.39 12.59 -1.81
CA PRO A 37 1.68 13.36 -3.03
C PRO A 37 0.66 13.06 -4.12
N LYS A 38 0.13 14.13 -4.74
CA LYS A 38 -0.89 14.05 -5.79
C LYS A 38 -0.36 13.48 -7.10
N ASP A 39 0.93 13.71 -7.37
CA ASP A 39 1.63 13.37 -8.60
C ASP A 39 2.99 12.73 -8.30
N GLY A 40 3.66 12.22 -9.33
CA GLY A 40 4.98 11.58 -9.23
C GLY A 40 4.94 10.15 -8.65
N PRO A 41 6.06 9.40 -8.70
CA PRO A 41 6.12 8.03 -8.23
C PRO A 41 5.99 7.96 -6.72
N ILE A 42 5.04 7.18 -6.21
CA ILE A 42 4.90 6.93 -4.77
C ILE A 42 4.75 5.46 -4.45
N ILE A 43 5.30 5.08 -3.30
CA ILE A 43 5.05 3.78 -2.68
C ILE A 43 4.35 4.04 -1.33
N ILE A 44 3.06 3.73 -1.26
CA ILE A 44 2.28 3.80 -0.02
C ILE A 44 2.46 2.49 0.74
N CYS A 45 3.03 2.56 1.94
CA CYS A 45 3.47 1.38 2.68
C CYS A 45 3.27 1.51 4.19
N GLY A 46 2.95 0.38 4.83
CA GLY A 46 2.57 0.37 6.24
C GLY A 46 2.34 -1.03 6.78
N ASN A 47 1.91 -1.12 8.03
CA ASN A 47 1.62 -2.40 8.67
C ASN A 47 0.42 -3.11 8.01
N HIS A 48 0.36 -4.43 8.16
CA HIS A 48 -0.66 -5.29 7.58
C HIS A 48 -1.25 -6.20 8.66
N LYS A 49 -2.44 -5.89 9.16
CA LYS A 49 -3.16 -6.68 10.19
C LYS A 49 -4.45 -7.35 9.69
N HIS A 50 -5.02 -6.90 8.59
CA HIS A 50 -6.33 -7.36 8.13
C HIS A 50 -6.43 -7.47 6.61
N LEU A 51 -7.38 -8.29 6.14
CA LEU A 51 -7.62 -8.48 4.70
C LEU A 51 -8.03 -7.19 3.99
N TYR A 52 -8.60 -6.22 4.71
CA TYR A 52 -9.14 -4.98 4.14
C TYR A 52 -8.25 -3.75 4.37
N ASP A 53 -7.00 -3.93 4.80
CA ASP A 53 -6.07 -2.81 5.04
C ASP A 53 -5.88 -1.92 3.82
N GLN A 54 -5.77 -2.52 2.62
CA GLN A 54 -5.66 -1.75 1.38
C GLN A 54 -6.90 -0.88 1.11
N CYS A 55 -8.07 -1.21 1.66
CA CYS A 55 -9.26 -0.38 1.48
C CYS A 55 -9.09 0.98 2.17
N LEU A 56 -8.39 1.05 3.30
CA LEU A 56 -8.12 2.31 3.99
C LEU A 56 -7.32 3.25 3.08
N THR A 57 -6.22 2.79 2.51
CA THR A 57 -5.39 3.62 1.61
C THR A 57 -6.09 3.97 0.30
N ILE A 58 -6.80 3.01 -0.30
CA ILE A 58 -7.59 3.23 -1.53
C ILE A 58 -8.62 4.33 -1.30
N THR A 59 -9.21 4.40 -0.11
CA THR A 59 -10.24 5.39 0.22
C THR A 59 -9.71 6.72 0.75
N SER A 60 -8.40 6.82 1.04
CA SER A 60 -7.69 8.03 1.47
C SER A 60 -7.30 8.97 0.33
N THR A 61 -7.07 8.44 -0.87
CA THR A 61 -6.48 9.21 -1.99
C THR A 61 -7.31 9.14 -3.26
N LYS A 62 -7.15 10.11 -4.16
CA LYS A 62 -7.72 10.08 -5.53
C LYS A 62 -6.84 9.28 -6.50
N ARG A 63 -5.58 9.04 -6.15
CA ARG A 63 -4.67 8.23 -6.96
C ARG A 63 -5.17 6.78 -7.05
N MET A 64 -4.90 6.14 -8.18
CA MET A 64 -5.08 4.70 -8.29
C MET A 64 -3.87 4.04 -7.64
N LEU A 65 -4.09 2.98 -6.85
CA LEU A 65 -3.05 2.25 -6.14
C LEU A 65 -2.94 0.86 -6.74
N HIS A 66 -1.81 0.57 -7.38
CA HIS A 66 -1.47 -0.76 -7.86
C HIS A 66 -0.94 -1.60 -6.69
N TYR A 67 -1.81 -2.38 -6.07
CA TYR A 67 -1.44 -3.19 -4.91
C TYR A 67 -0.76 -4.50 -5.30
N MET A 68 0.30 -4.84 -4.59
CA MET A 68 0.95 -6.15 -4.66
C MET A 68 0.13 -7.20 -3.88
N ALA A 69 -0.48 -8.13 -4.60
CA ALA A 69 -1.44 -9.10 -4.09
C ALA A 69 -0.95 -10.55 -4.28
N LYS A 70 -1.36 -11.46 -3.39
CA LYS A 70 -0.91 -12.87 -3.40
C LYS A 70 -1.31 -13.56 -4.72
N LYS A 71 -0.41 -14.32 -5.33
CA LYS A 71 -0.62 -15.02 -6.63
C LYS A 71 -1.92 -15.84 -6.68
N GLU A 72 -2.30 -16.48 -5.58
CA GLU A 72 -3.49 -17.34 -5.47
C GLU A 72 -4.80 -16.57 -5.71
N TYR A 73 -4.80 -15.25 -5.50
CA TYR A 73 -5.93 -14.41 -5.89
C TYR A 73 -6.13 -14.32 -7.39
N PHE A 74 -5.08 -14.55 -8.18
CA PHE A 74 -5.07 -14.56 -9.64
C PHE A 74 -5.29 -15.94 -10.25
N ASP A 75 -5.21 -16.99 -9.44
CA ASP A 75 -5.49 -18.37 -9.84
C ASP A 75 -6.90 -18.83 -9.40
N GLY A 76 -7.58 -18.04 -8.55
CA GLY A 76 -8.93 -18.34 -8.03
C GLY A 76 -10.09 -17.66 -8.78
N LYS A 77 -11.32 -17.88 -8.29
CA LYS A 77 -12.57 -17.36 -8.87
C LYS A 77 -12.66 -15.83 -9.00
N PHE A 78 -11.85 -15.10 -8.24
CA PHE A 78 -11.80 -13.64 -8.25
C PHE A 78 -10.62 -13.07 -9.06
N ALA A 79 -9.89 -13.90 -9.80
CA ALA A 79 -8.76 -13.46 -10.62
C ALA A 79 -9.10 -12.30 -11.55
N TRP A 80 -10.28 -12.35 -12.17
CA TRP A 80 -10.78 -11.30 -13.04
C TRP A 80 -10.86 -9.94 -12.32
N PHE A 81 -11.27 -9.93 -11.05
CA PHE A 81 -11.40 -8.71 -10.25
C PHE A 81 -10.03 -8.09 -9.99
N PHE A 82 -9.08 -8.87 -9.47
CA PHE A 82 -7.72 -8.37 -9.17
C PHE A 82 -6.99 -7.86 -10.42
N LYS A 83 -7.16 -8.54 -11.56
CA LYS A 83 -6.66 -8.06 -12.86
C LYS A 83 -7.34 -6.75 -13.28
N THR A 84 -8.66 -6.65 -13.10
CA THR A 84 -9.44 -5.46 -13.52
C THR A 84 -9.10 -4.22 -12.71
N VAL A 85 -8.79 -4.36 -11.42
CA VAL A 85 -8.40 -3.24 -10.55
C VAL A 85 -6.89 -2.94 -10.57
N GLY A 86 -6.13 -3.62 -11.43
CA GLY A 86 -4.70 -3.35 -11.64
C GLY A 86 -3.79 -3.82 -10.51
N CYS A 87 -4.17 -4.86 -9.77
CA CYS A 87 -3.26 -5.49 -8.80
C CYS A 87 -2.09 -6.19 -9.50
N ILE A 88 -0.94 -6.20 -8.84
CA ILE A 88 0.27 -6.92 -9.26
C ILE A 88 0.26 -8.27 -8.54
N SER A 89 0.23 -9.37 -9.30
CA SER A 89 0.31 -10.73 -8.76
C SER A 89 1.71 -11.04 -8.26
N VAL A 90 1.86 -11.42 -7.00
CA VAL A 90 3.15 -11.71 -6.34
C VAL A 90 3.15 -13.11 -5.73
N ASN A 91 4.14 -13.91 -6.11
CA ASN A 91 4.50 -15.12 -5.40
C ASN A 91 5.33 -14.74 -4.15
N ARG A 92 4.77 -14.96 -2.97
CA ARG A 92 5.39 -14.58 -1.68
C ARG A 92 6.37 -15.62 -1.14
N GLU A 93 6.42 -16.81 -1.75
CA GLU A 93 7.29 -17.93 -1.38
C GLU A 93 8.68 -17.81 -2.00
N ILE A 94 8.81 -17.00 -3.06
CA ILE A 94 10.07 -16.79 -3.77
C ILE A 94 10.44 -15.31 -3.84
N LYS A 95 11.67 -15.04 -4.26
CA LYS A 95 12.09 -13.70 -4.69
C LYS A 95 11.51 -13.42 -6.08
N ASP A 96 10.26 -12.97 -6.12
CA ASP A 96 9.51 -12.73 -7.36
C ASP A 96 10.00 -11.45 -8.08
N VAL A 97 10.97 -11.64 -8.98
CA VAL A 97 11.62 -10.56 -9.74
C VAL A 97 10.63 -9.92 -10.73
N ASP A 98 9.75 -10.72 -11.35
CA ASP A 98 8.80 -10.22 -12.36
C ASP A 98 7.79 -9.26 -11.75
N SER A 99 7.27 -9.59 -10.57
CA SER A 99 6.39 -8.71 -9.80
C SER A 99 7.06 -7.40 -9.42
N LYS A 100 8.32 -7.48 -9.00
CA LYS A 100 9.12 -6.31 -8.65
C LYS A 100 9.35 -5.42 -9.88
N ASN A 101 9.67 -6.01 -11.03
CA ASN A 101 9.89 -5.26 -12.27
C ASN A 101 8.60 -4.57 -12.74
N LYS A 102 7.45 -5.25 -12.68
CA LYS A 102 6.15 -4.62 -12.98
C LYS A 102 5.85 -3.42 -12.08
N ALA A 103 6.15 -3.52 -10.79
CA ALA A 103 6.00 -2.40 -9.87
C ALA A 103 6.97 -1.25 -10.21
N ILE A 104 8.22 -1.56 -10.57
CA ILE A 104 9.22 -0.59 -11.02
C ILE A 104 8.75 0.13 -12.29
N ASP A 105 8.20 -0.58 -13.28
CA ASP A 105 7.70 0.01 -14.52
C ASP A 105 6.57 1.01 -14.24
N LEU A 106 5.61 0.65 -13.39
CA LEU A 106 4.53 1.54 -12.98
C LEU A 106 5.04 2.78 -12.23
N LEU A 107 6.05 2.62 -11.38
CA LEU A 107 6.68 3.75 -10.67
C LEU A 107 7.42 4.66 -11.65
N ASN A 108 8.19 4.11 -12.60
CA ASN A 108 8.86 4.92 -13.64
C ASN A 108 7.87 5.70 -14.52
N GLU A 109 6.61 5.24 -14.62
CA GLU A 109 5.52 5.96 -15.28
C GLU A 109 4.81 6.97 -14.35
N ASN A 110 5.37 7.29 -13.18
CA ASN A 110 4.83 8.19 -12.15
C ASN A 110 3.54 7.71 -11.48
N TYR A 111 3.21 6.42 -11.52
CA TYR A 111 2.05 5.88 -10.82
C TYR A 111 2.33 5.54 -9.35
N ALA A 112 1.29 5.09 -8.65
CA ALA A 112 1.35 4.78 -7.22
C ALA A 112 1.22 3.27 -6.97
N VAL A 113 2.15 2.73 -6.18
CA VAL A 113 2.17 1.31 -5.79
C VAL A 113 1.84 1.18 -4.31
N GLY A 114 0.94 0.24 -3.99
CA GLY A 114 0.63 -0.14 -2.61
C GLY A 114 1.37 -1.41 -2.21
N ILE A 115 2.12 -1.36 -1.11
CA ILE A 115 2.89 -2.50 -0.61
C ILE A 115 2.83 -2.60 0.91
N PHE A 116 2.73 -3.82 1.42
CA PHE A 116 2.93 -4.11 2.83
C PHE A 116 4.34 -4.68 3.01
N PRO A 117 5.30 -3.92 3.55
CA PRO A 117 6.70 -4.34 3.66
C PRO A 117 6.91 -5.60 4.52
N GLU A 118 5.99 -5.93 5.43
CA GLU A 118 5.96 -7.21 6.17
C GLU A 118 5.79 -8.42 5.24
N GLY A 119 5.23 -8.22 4.03
CA GLY A 119 5.00 -9.26 3.03
C GLY A 119 3.84 -10.21 3.35
N THR A 120 3.39 -10.29 4.59
CA THR A 120 2.21 -11.06 5.02
C THR A 120 1.44 -10.29 6.09
N ARG A 121 0.21 -10.72 6.38
CA ARG A 121 -0.57 -10.18 7.50
C ARG A 121 0.08 -10.61 8.81
N ASN A 122 0.30 -9.66 9.70
CA ASN A 122 0.69 -9.91 11.07
C ASN A 122 -0.47 -10.54 11.83
N LYS A 123 -0.21 -11.73 12.38
CA LYS A 123 -1.12 -12.51 13.22
C LYS A 123 -0.50 -12.79 14.60
N THR A 124 0.63 -12.17 14.89
CA THR A 124 1.37 -12.32 16.14
C THR A 124 0.98 -11.21 17.11
N GLU A 125 1.54 -11.24 18.32
CA GLU A 125 1.39 -10.16 19.30
C GLU A 125 2.34 -8.97 19.02
N GLU A 126 3.27 -9.11 18.06
CA GLU A 126 4.17 -8.03 17.66
C GLU A 126 3.40 -6.91 16.98
N ILE A 127 3.79 -5.65 17.25
CA ILE A 127 3.15 -4.48 16.65
C ILE A 127 3.45 -4.35 15.15
N LEU A 128 4.61 -4.85 14.70
CA LEU A 128 5.11 -4.80 13.33
C LEU A 128 6.10 -5.95 13.11
N GLN A 129 5.91 -6.76 12.06
CA GLN A 129 6.89 -7.79 11.70
C GLN A 129 8.12 -7.19 11.01
N PRO A 130 9.24 -7.93 10.92
CA PRO A 130 10.41 -7.51 10.16
C PRO A 130 10.09 -7.11 8.71
N LEU A 131 10.60 -5.96 8.30
CA LEU A 131 10.34 -5.41 6.97
C LEU A 131 11.25 -6.04 5.91
N LYS A 132 10.65 -6.49 4.80
CA LYS A 132 11.41 -6.90 3.61
C LYS A 132 11.97 -5.67 2.88
N PHE A 133 13.18 -5.81 2.35
CA PHE A 133 13.89 -4.76 1.60
C PHE A 133 13.27 -4.38 0.24
N GLY A 134 12.25 -5.10 -0.21
CA GLY A 134 11.62 -4.88 -1.52
C GLY A 134 11.12 -3.45 -1.72
N THR A 135 10.46 -2.90 -0.70
CA THR A 135 9.90 -1.54 -0.70
C THR A 135 10.97 -0.47 -0.94
N VAL A 136 12.00 -0.44 -0.09
CA VAL A 136 13.07 0.57 -0.19
C VAL A 136 13.93 0.38 -1.44
N SER A 137 14.16 -0.88 -1.84
CA SER A 137 14.90 -1.18 -3.09
C SER A 137 14.16 -0.68 -4.34
N MET A 138 12.83 -0.77 -4.38
CA MET A 138 12.06 -0.19 -5.49
C MET A 138 12.08 1.34 -5.45
N ALA A 139 11.96 1.93 -4.26
CA ALA A 139 12.00 3.38 -4.11
C ALA A 139 13.32 3.99 -4.61
N GLN A 140 14.46 3.40 -4.27
CA GLN A 140 15.78 3.84 -4.76
C GLN A 140 15.89 3.76 -6.27
N LYS A 141 15.47 2.65 -6.87
CA LYS A 141 15.57 2.43 -8.33
C LYS A 141 14.71 3.35 -9.17
N THR A 142 13.65 3.89 -8.60
CA THR A 142 12.61 4.65 -9.33
C THR A 142 12.52 6.10 -8.86
N ASN A 143 13.34 6.47 -7.87
CA ASN A 143 13.19 7.73 -7.14
C ASN A 143 11.74 7.90 -6.64
N ALA A 144 11.09 6.83 -6.18
CA ALA A 144 9.73 6.93 -5.63
C ALA A 144 9.75 7.50 -4.21
N THR A 145 8.76 8.34 -3.89
CA THR A 145 8.56 8.82 -2.52
C THR A 145 7.86 7.74 -1.70
N LEU A 146 8.46 7.36 -0.57
CA LEU A 146 7.81 6.49 0.41
C LEU A 146 6.77 7.30 1.18
N VAL A 147 5.54 6.78 1.24
CA VAL A 147 4.43 7.35 1.99
C VAL A 147 4.07 6.35 3.11
N PRO A 148 4.66 6.51 4.30
CA PRO A 148 4.43 5.61 5.42
C PRO A 148 3.02 5.77 5.98
N PHE A 149 2.39 4.67 6.39
CA PHE A 149 1.12 4.70 7.13
C PHE A 149 1.07 3.65 8.23
N ALA A 150 0.28 3.91 9.27
CA ALA A 150 -0.07 2.95 10.30
C ALA A 150 -1.58 2.78 10.39
N ILE A 151 -2.02 1.53 10.55
CA ILE A 151 -3.40 1.13 10.78
C ILE A 151 -3.53 0.63 12.21
N THR A 152 -4.40 1.29 12.98
CA THR A 152 -4.70 0.95 14.37
C THR A 152 -6.22 0.79 14.58
N GLY A 153 -6.58 0.22 15.73
CA GLY A 153 -7.96 -0.14 16.05
C GLY A 153 -8.41 -1.44 15.40
N ASP A 154 -9.72 -1.60 15.26
CA ASP A 154 -10.40 -2.85 14.96
C ASP A 154 -11.36 -2.73 13.77
N TYR A 155 -11.52 -3.85 13.04
CA TYR A 155 -12.47 -3.97 11.95
C TYR A 155 -13.83 -4.42 12.48
N VAL A 156 -14.47 -3.57 13.30
CA VAL A 156 -15.81 -3.81 13.86
C VAL A 156 -16.83 -2.88 13.22
N TYR A 157 -18.05 -3.38 13.03
CA TYR A 157 -19.15 -2.62 12.45
C TYR A 157 -19.40 -1.32 13.24
N LYS A 158 -19.22 -0.19 12.56
CA LYS A 158 -19.45 1.18 13.04
C LYS A 158 -18.71 1.55 14.34
N SER A 159 -17.63 0.86 14.71
CA SER A 159 -16.89 1.13 15.97
C SER A 159 -16.19 2.48 16.00
N LYS A 160 -15.92 3.11 14.84
CA LYS A 160 -15.12 4.34 14.67
C LYS A 160 -13.67 4.22 15.21
N ASN A 161 -13.29 3.06 15.72
CA ASN A 161 -11.96 2.80 16.26
C ASN A 161 -10.93 2.53 15.16
N LEU A 162 -11.36 2.16 13.96
CA LEU A 162 -10.47 1.93 12.84
C LEU A 162 -9.83 3.25 12.38
N LYS A 163 -8.52 3.39 12.55
CA LYS A 163 -7.77 4.58 12.15
C LYS A 163 -6.69 4.21 11.13
N ILE A 164 -6.46 5.11 10.18
CA ILE A 164 -5.25 5.12 9.37
C ILE A 164 -4.56 6.47 9.52
N ARG A 165 -3.27 6.45 9.83
CA ARG A 165 -2.43 7.63 10.01
C ARG A 165 -1.28 7.61 9.01
N TYR A 166 -1.05 8.75 8.37
CA TYR A 166 0.06 8.93 7.44
C TYR A 166 1.20 9.69 8.10
N GLY A 167 2.42 9.20 7.90
CA GLY A 167 3.65 9.92 8.25
C GLY A 167 4.11 10.83 7.12
N ILE A 168 5.17 11.60 7.39
CA ILE A 168 5.71 12.55 6.42
C ILE A 168 6.36 11.75 5.27
N PRO A 169 5.99 12.00 4.00
CA PRO A 169 6.61 11.31 2.88
C PRO A 169 8.11 11.64 2.76
N PHE A 170 8.93 10.66 2.41
CA PHE A 170 10.38 10.84 2.28
C PHE A 170 10.99 10.06 1.11
N LYS A 171 12.16 10.53 0.65
CA LYS A 171 13.01 9.84 -0.33
C LYS A 171 14.09 9.02 0.40
N VAL A 172 14.63 8.02 -0.29
CA VAL A 172 15.65 7.11 0.26
C VAL A 172 16.83 6.89 -0.70
N ASN A 173 16.96 7.73 -1.73
CA ASN A 173 17.95 7.59 -2.80
C ASN A 173 19.39 7.72 -2.30
N ASP A 174 19.61 8.54 -1.28
CA ASP A 174 20.95 8.83 -0.73
C ASP A 174 21.31 7.97 0.48
N MET A 175 20.59 6.86 0.70
CA MET A 175 20.76 5.95 1.84
C MET A 175 21.23 4.57 1.37
N SER A 176 21.92 3.81 2.22
CA SER A 176 22.02 2.36 2.02
C SER A 176 20.65 1.68 2.14
N LEU A 177 20.53 0.44 1.66
CA LEU A 177 19.27 -0.31 1.78
C LEU A 177 18.91 -0.57 3.25
N GLU A 178 19.90 -0.83 4.08
CA GLU A 178 19.79 -1.05 5.51
C GLU A 178 19.30 0.21 6.23
N GLU A 179 19.92 1.37 5.98
CA GLU A 179 19.50 2.64 6.55
C GLU A 179 18.08 3.02 6.10
N ALA A 180 17.78 2.86 4.81
CA ALA A 180 16.46 3.15 4.27
C ALA A 180 15.39 2.25 4.90
N ASN A 181 15.66 0.95 5.04
CA ASN A 181 14.72 0.00 5.63
C ASN A 181 14.53 0.29 7.13
N LYS A 182 15.61 0.60 7.84
CA LYS A 182 15.55 0.96 9.26
C LYS A 182 14.80 2.27 9.50
N LYS A 183 15.00 3.27 8.64
CA LYS A 183 14.25 4.53 8.69
C LYS A 183 12.75 4.29 8.48
N LEU A 184 12.39 3.46 7.49
CA LEU A 184 10.99 3.10 7.26
C LEU A 184 10.39 2.36 8.47
N GLU A 185 11.10 1.38 9.01
CA GLU A 185 10.67 0.63 10.20
C GLU A 185 10.41 1.57 11.38
N ASN A 186 11.34 2.46 11.71
CA ASN A 186 11.20 3.42 12.81
C ASN A 186 9.97 4.34 12.59
N GLU A 187 9.79 4.85 11.38
CA GLU A 187 8.63 5.70 11.06
C GLU A 187 7.29 4.94 11.22
N LEU A 188 7.24 3.67 10.81
CA LEU A 188 6.04 2.84 11.02
C LEU A 188 5.78 2.58 12.51
N LEU A 189 6.82 2.29 13.29
CA LEU A 189 6.72 2.09 14.73
C LEU A 189 6.24 3.37 15.45
N ASP A 190 6.79 4.53 15.08
CA ASP A 190 6.37 5.82 15.64
C ASP A 190 4.89 6.09 15.35
N LEU A 191 4.44 5.87 14.10
CA LEU A 191 3.04 6.04 13.72
C LEU A 191 2.09 5.07 14.43
N LEU A 192 2.54 3.84 14.71
CA LEU A 192 1.78 2.81 15.42
C LEU A 192 1.63 3.12 16.91
N ASN A 193 2.66 3.72 17.53
CA ASN A 193 2.68 4.07 18.94
C ASN A 193 1.95 5.39 19.27
N GLN A 194 1.62 6.18 18.25
CA GLN A 194 0.82 7.40 18.41
C GLN A 194 -0.65 7.08 18.73
N LYS A 195 -1.09 7.47 19.94
CA LYS A 195 -2.46 7.32 20.44
C LYS A 195 -3.48 8.18 19.66
#